data_AF-A0A2N7WBA5-F1
#
_entry.id   AF-A0A2N7WBA5-F1
#
_cell.length_a   1.000
_cell.length_b   1.000
_cell.length_c   1.000
_cell.angle_alpha   90.00
_cell.angle_beta   90.00
_cell.angle_gamma   90.00
#
_symmetry.space_group_name_H-M   'P 1'
#
loop_
_entity.id
_entity.type
_entity.pdbx_description
1 polymer ?
#
loop_
_entity_poly.entity_id
_entity_poly.type
_entity_poly.pdbx_seq_one_letter_code
_entity_poly.pdbx_strand_id
1 'polypeptide(L)'
;MRAGKPGQNESDQSGDTAHTLVLYDNANKLRRSSVGTVDCRPDAAIGERDSVILLCTSQHLVPGSIRRHSWDHKPGRMDSIQGPTRVDQGSASNDLARLLMDSRIDAPHIADSRNDYDRIGLARVKSHGARALRVDGVSGVRDLAIGEWIEVTGYEDFDRSAKHDLRITITSLHHRAQNNLSKELNEQAQALFEASRWSFDSPPVSLDTPDRPTVWGDSTQSRYENTFSAVPRMAPLVPSYDPSVDLPRTYPVTGIVVTTEGDDVYRGKQKILPRRHLSAGVGRSTGDHATVGHE
;
A
#
# COMPACT_ATOMS: atom_id res chain seq x y z
N MET A 1 11.18 17.33 -6.44
CA MET A 1 11.01 17.45 -4.98
C MET A 1 12.39 17.44 -4.34
N ARG A 2 12.81 18.52 -3.68
CA ARG A 2 13.99 18.47 -2.80
C ARG A 2 13.52 17.90 -1.46
N ALA A 3 14.01 16.73 -1.08
CA ALA A 3 13.89 16.28 0.30
C ALA A 3 14.67 17.29 1.16
N GLY A 4 14.02 17.82 2.21
CA GLY A 4 14.70 18.61 3.22
C GLY A 4 15.85 17.78 3.83
N LYS A 5 16.91 18.45 4.27
CA LYS A 5 17.97 17.76 5.01
C LYS A 5 17.35 17.14 6.26
N PRO A 6 17.69 15.88 6.62
CA PRO A 6 17.26 15.34 7.91
C PRO A 6 17.74 16.28 9.01
N GLY A 7 16.82 16.67 9.89
CA GLY A 7 17.14 17.54 11.03
C GLY A 7 18.31 16.96 11.79
N GLN A 8 19.39 17.74 11.93
CA GLN A 8 20.45 17.41 12.86
C GLN A 8 19.84 17.46 14.26
N ASN A 9 20.11 16.45 15.08
CA ASN A 9 19.76 16.41 16.50
C ASN A 9 20.60 17.44 17.28
N GLU A 10 20.45 18.73 16.97
CA GLU A 10 20.89 19.82 17.83
C GLU A 10 19.65 20.29 18.60
N SER A 11 19.71 20.15 19.92
CA SER A 11 18.59 20.26 20.86
C SER A 11 17.97 21.66 21.00
N ASP A 12 18.26 22.59 20.10
CA ASP A 12 17.86 24.01 20.22
C ASP A 12 17.41 24.66 18.91
N GLN A 13 17.31 23.90 17.81
CA GLN A 13 16.67 24.37 16.59
C GLN A 13 15.49 23.47 16.30
N SER A 14 14.27 24.04 16.34
CA SER A 14 13.06 23.36 15.88
C SER A 14 13.25 23.03 14.40
N GLY A 15 13.79 21.85 14.13
CA GLY A 15 14.02 21.36 12.78
C GLY A 15 12.69 21.17 12.08
N ASP A 16 12.60 21.62 10.84
CA ASP A 16 11.43 21.40 10.00
C ASP A 16 11.04 19.92 9.99
N THR A 17 9.78 19.64 10.36
CA THR A 17 9.20 18.29 10.28
C THR A 17 9.22 17.84 8.82
N ALA A 18 10.10 16.89 8.48
CA ALA A 18 10.22 16.34 7.14
C ALA A 18 9.76 14.88 7.10
N HIS A 19 8.91 14.54 6.14
CA HIS A 19 8.58 13.15 5.83
C HIS A 19 9.57 12.58 4.82
N THR A 20 9.99 11.32 5.02
CA THR A 20 10.91 10.62 4.12
C THR A 20 10.21 9.42 3.49
N LEU A 21 10.22 9.36 2.16
CA LEU A 21 9.80 8.16 1.43
C LEU A 21 10.92 7.11 1.53
N VAL A 22 10.59 5.94 2.07
CA VAL A 22 11.52 4.80 2.18
C VAL A 22 11.12 3.75 1.17
N LEU A 23 12.02 3.45 0.24
CA LEU A 23 11.87 2.34 -0.70
C LEU A 23 12.55 1.10 -0.13
N TYR A 24 11.85 -0.03 -0.12
CA TYR A 24 12.38 -1.31 0.33
C TYR A 24 11.89 -2.43 -0.59
N ASP A 25 12.70 -3.49 -0.69
CA ASP A 25 12.44 -4.65 -1.55
C ASP A 25 12.28 -5.96 -0.74
N ASN A 26 12.52 -5.89 0.58
CA ASN A 26 12.53 -7.04 1.46
C ASN A 26 11.99 -6.67 2.85
N ALA A 27 10.79 -7.19 3.17
CA ALA A 27 10.10 -6.97 4.44
C ALA A 27 10.94 -7.42 5.66
N ASN A 28 11.82 -8.41 5.51
CA ASN A 28 12.65 -8.91 6.62
C ASN A 28 13.70 -7.89 7.10
N LYS A 29 14.02 -6.88 6.27
CA LYS A 29 14.95 -5.80 6.61
C LYS A 29 14.27 -4.65 7.37
N LEU A 30 12.96 -4.69 7.54
CA LEU A 30 12.24 -3.66 8.30
C LEU A 30 12.70 -3.68 9.76
N ARG A 31 12.86 -2.47 10.31
CA ARG A 31 13.39 -2.28 11.65
C ARG A 31 12.36 -2.71 12.69
N ARG A 32 12.87 -3.19 13.84
CA ARG A 32 12.03 -3.36 15.02
C ARG A 32 11.61 -1.98 15.51
N SER A 33 10.35 -1.85 15.91
CA SER A 33 9.88 -0.61 16.53
C SER A 33 10.55 -0.36 17.89
N SER A 34 10.70 0.91 18.27
CA SER A 34 11.15 1.29 19.62
C SER A 34 10.21 0.79 20.72
N VAL A 35 8.94 0.59 20.39
CA VAL A 35 7.93 -0.02 21.27
C VAL A 35 8.32 -1.45 21.68
N GLY A 36 8.96 -2.21 20.78
CA GLY A 36 9.46 -3.55 21.08
C GLY A 36 8.37 -4.61 21.20
N THR A 37 8.00 -4.96 22.43
CA THR A 37 7.00 -6.00 22.75
C THR A 37 5.81 -5.37 23.45
N VAL A 38 4.61 -5.67 22.97
CA VAL A 38 3.35 -5.09 23.43
C VAL A 38 2.42 -6.20 23.91
N ASP A 39 1.81 -5.99 25.06
CA ASP A 39 0.81 -6.93 25.57
C ASP A 39 -0.56 -6.70 24.91
N CYS A 40 -1.26 -7.78 24.59
CA CYS A 40 -2.63 -7.77 24.10
C CYS A 40 -3.57 -8.10 25.25
N ARG A 41 -4.45 -7.15 25.60
CA ARG A 41 -5.35 -7.26 26.73
C ARG A 41 -6.64 -6.46 26.49
N PRO A 42 -7.82 -6.97 26.89
CA PRO A 42 -9.09 -6.31 26.57
C PRO A 42 -9.29 -4.92 27.19
N ASP A 43 -8.60 -4.63 28.30
CA ASP A 43 -8.75 -3.35 29.00
C ASP A 43 -7.50 -2.47 28.88
N ALA A 44 -7.67 -1.31 28.25
CA ALA A 44 -6.63 -0.29 28.13
C ALA A 44 -6.30 0.38 29.47
N ALA A 45 -7.24 0.44 30.42
CA ALA A 45 -7.09 1.15 31.69
C ALA A 45 -6.28 0.38 32.76
N ILE A 46 -6.15 -0.95 32.63
CA ILE A 46 -5.54 -1.82 33.66
C ILE A 46 -4.01 -1.85 33.59
N GLY A 47 -3.27 -0.75 33.68
CA GLY A 47 -1.79 -0.83 33.77
C GLY A 47 -1.06 0.42 33.35
N GLU A 48 0.26 0.43 33.62
CA GLU A 48 1.10 1.62 33.41
C GLU A 48 1.57 1.80 31.96
N ARG A 49 1.44 0.78 31.10
CA ARG A 49 1.90 0.79 29.70
C ARG A 49 0.75 0.66 28.73
N ASP A 50 0.89 1.35 27.59
CA ASP A 50 -0.03 1.24 26.46
C ASP A 50 -0.05 -0.21 25.94
N SER A 51 -1.23 -0.70 25.52
CA SER A 51 -1.44 -2.09 25.10
C SER A 51 -2.19 -2.20 23.77
N VAL A 52 -2.13 -3.38 23.15
CA VAL A 52 -3.11 -3.77 22.13
C VAL A 52 -4.38 -4.17 22.88
N ILE A 53 -5.52 -3.66 22.43
CA ILE A 53 -6.83 -3.87 23.04
C ILE A 53 -7.52 -5.07 22.40
N LEU A 54 -7.55 -5.05 21.07
CA LEU A 54 -8.13 -6.09 20.25
C LEU A 54 -7.15 -6.45 19.15
N LEU A 55 -7.06 -7.74 18.85
CA LEU A 55 -6.31 -8.27 17.73
C LEU A 55 -7.13 -9.35 17.05
N CYS A 56 -7.14 -9.34 15.72
CA CYS A 56 -7.84 -10.32 14.91
C CYS A 56 -6.94 -10.75 13.74
N THR A 57 -6.72 -12.04 13.62
CA THR A 57 -6.08 -12.64 12.44
C THR A 57 -7.15 -13.08 11.45
N SER A 58 -7.04 -12.65 10.20
CA SER A 58 -7.93 -13.07 9.12
C SER A 58 -7.14 -13.68 7.97
N GLN A 59 -7.68 -14.74 7.38
CA GLN A 59 -7.11 -15.39 6.20
C GLN A 59 -7.98 -15.14 4.98
N HIS A 60 -7.35 -14.88 3.85
CA HIS A 60 -8.01 -14.78 2.56
C HIS A 60 -7.52 -15.88 1.64
N LEU A 61 -8.47 -16.57 1.00
CA LEU A 61 -8.17 -17.56 0.00
C LEU A 61 -7.46 -16.92 -1.20
N VAL A 62 -6.26 -17.40 -1.51
CA VAL A 62 -5.48 -17.02 -2.69
C VAL A 62 -5.23 -18.23 -3.60
N PRO A 63 -5.08 -18.02 -4.93
CA PRO A 63 -4.80 -19.10 -5.87
C PRO A 63 -3.59 -19.95 -5.49
N GLY A 64 -3.67 -21.27 -5.68
CA GLY A 64 -2.59 -22.20 -5.42
C GLY A 64 -1.52 -22.24 -6.52
N SER A 65 -1.82 -21.65 -7.68
CA SER A 65 -0.89 -21.57 -8.81
C SER A 65 -1.08 -20.32 -9.66
N ILE A 66 -0.06 -19.98 -10.43
CA ILE A 66 -0.11 -18.95 -11.47
C ILE A 66 0.21 -19.58 -12.83
N ARG A 67 -0.36 -19.03 -13.91
CA ARG A 67 0.06 -19.27 -15.29
C ARG A 67 -0.16 -18.04 -16.12
N ARG A 68 0.90 -17.47 -16.66
CA ARG A 68 0.83 -16.25 -17.46
C ARG A 68 1.56 -16.44 -18.77
N HIS A 69 1.08 -15.74 -19.78
CA HIS A 69 1.66 -15.78 -21.11
C HIS A 69 1.83 -14.36 -21.62
N SER A 70 2.95 -14.06 -22.29
CA SER A 70 3.18 -12.80 -22.98
C SER A 70 3.77 -13.07 -24.35
N TRP A 71 3.28 -12.36 -25.37
CA TRP A 71 3.83 -12.44 -26.71
C TRP A 71 5.06 -11.52 -26.83
N ASP A 72 6.22 -12.05 -27.20
CA ASP A 72 7.39 -11.23 -27.51
C ASP A 72 7.59 -11.12 -29.03
N HIS A 73 7.43 -9.90 -29.53
CA HIS A 73 7.56 -9.57 -30.95
C HIS A 73 9.02 -9.52 -31.44
N LYS A 74 10.02 -9.46 -30.55
CA LYS A 74 11.44 -9.50 -30.93
C LYS A 74 11.87 -10.90 -31.41
N PRO A 75 11.70 -11.98 -30.61
CA PRO A 75 11.92 -13.36 -31.04
C PRO A 75 10.72 -13.98 -31.77
N GLY A 76 9.54 -13.34 -31.75
CA GLY A 76 8.32 -13.84 -32.39
C GLY A 76 7.77 -15.11 -31.74
N ARG A 77 7.77 -15.16 -30.40
CA ARG A 77 7.30 -16.33 -29.65
C ARG A 77 6.44 -15.95 -28.45
N MET A 78 5.71 -16.93 -27.93
CA MET A 78 5.01 -16.81 -26.66
C MET A 78 5.93 -17.20 -25.51
N ASP A 79 6.22 -16.27 -24.62
CA ASP A 79 6.86 -16.57 -23.35
C ASP A 79 5.80 -16.94 -22.31
N SER A 80 6.15 -17.84 -21.39
CA SER A 80 5.26 -18.31 -20.34
C SER A 80 5.98 -18.45 -19.00
N ILE A 81 5.21 -18.14 -17.95
CA ILE A 81 5.57 -18.42 -16.56
C ILE A 81 4.46 -19.25 -15.93
N GLN A 82 4.82 -20.28 -15.19
CA GLN A 82 3.89 -21.14 -14.47
C GLN A 82 4.54 -21.68 -13.22
N GLY A 83 3.78 -21.75 -12.13
CA GLY A 83 4.27 -22.35 -10.90
C GLY A 83 3.25 -22.29 -9.76
N PRO A 84 3.45 -23.10 -8.72
CA PRO A 84 2.64 -23.03 -7.51
C PRO A 84 2.96 -21.74 -6.73
N THR A 85 1.96 -21.18 -6.04
CA THR A 85 2.17 -20.05 -5.12
C THR A 85 2.83 -20.49 -3.82
N ARG A 86 2.64 -21.76 -3.40
CA ARG A 86 3.19 -22.35 -2.16
C ARG A 86 2.84 -21.57 -0.88
N VAL A 87 1.74 -20.83 -0.90
CA VAL A 87 1.20 -20.16 0.27
C VAL A 87 0.44 -21.20 1.08
N ASP A 88 0.82 -21.38 2.35
CA ASP A 88 0.06 -22.20 3.28
C ASP A 88 -1.12 -21.40 3.84
N GLN A 89 -2.32 -21.91 3.62
CA GLN A 89 -3.60 -21.29 4.00
C GLN A 89 -4.41 -22.19 4.94
N GLY A 90 -3.77 -23.23 5.50
CA GLY A 90 -4.43 -24.29 6.26
C GLY A 90 -4.93 -25.43 5.35
N SER A 91 -5.17 -26.61 5.93
CA SER A 91 -5.46 -27.84 5.18
C SER A 91 -6.65 -27.70 4.21
N ALA A 92 -7.81 -27.26 4.71
CA ALA A 92 -9.02 -27.10 3.89
C ALA A 92 -8.86 -26.01 2.81
N SER A 93 -8.25 -24.88 3.14
CA SER A 93 -8.03 -23.81 2.16
C SER A 93 -6.99 -24.19 1.12
N ASN A 94 -5.96 -24.97 1.49
CA ASN A 94 -4.96 -25.48 0.55
C ASN A 94 -5.59 -26.41 -0.49
N ASP A 95 -6.58 -27.22 -0.08
CA ASP A 95 -7.35 -28.08 -0.98
C ASP A 95 -8.11 -27.25 -2.01
N LEU A 96 -8.78 -26.19 -1.56
CA LEU A 96 -9.50 -25.27 -2.43
C LEU A 96 -8.55 -24.43 -3.31
N ALA A 97 -7.43 -23.95 -2.76
CA ALA A 97 -6.43 -23.17 -3.49
C ALA A 97 -5.83 -23.98 -4.65
N ARG A 98 -5.69 -25.30 -4.53
CA ARG A 98 -5.25 -26.17 -5.63
C ARG A 98 -6.20 -26.16 -6.84
N LEU A 99 -7.47 -25.81 -6.64
CA LEU A 99 -8.45 -25.65 -7.72
C LEU A 99 -8.42 -24.25 -8.36
N LEU A 100 -7.71 -23.31 -7.74
CA LEU A 100 -7.61 -21.92 -8.18
C LEU A 100 -6.28 -21.63 -8.87
N MET A 101 -6.36 -21.01 -10.04
CA MET A 101 -5.21 -20.59 -10.83
C MET A 101 -5.35 -19.13 -11.23
N ASP A 102 -4.34 -18.33 -10.94
CA ASP A 102 -4.20 -17.00 -11.51
C ASP A 102 -3.69 -17.10 -12.96
N SER A 103 -4.64 -17.09 -13.90
CA SER A 103 -4.38 -17.25 -15.32
C SER A 103 -4.81 -16.03 -16.13
N ARG A 104 -3.85 -15.33 -16.76
CA ARG A 104 -4.13 -14.26 -17.74
C ARG A 104 -3.03 -14.17 -18.81
N ILE A 105 -3.38 -13.56 -19.94
CA ILE A 105 -2.42 -13.14 -20.96
C ILE A 105 -1.97 -11.72 -20.60
N ASP A 106 -0.67 -11.54 -20.40
CA ASP A 106 -0.06 -10.24 -20.13
C ASP A 106 0.17 -9.46 -21.43
N ALA A 107 0.43 -8.16 -21.30
CA ALA A 107 0.71 -7.30 -22.45
C ALA A 107 1.87 -7.86 -23.29
N PRO A 108 1.88 -7.66 -24.62
CA PRO A 108 3.00 -8.05 -25.45
C PRO A 108 4.30 -7.40 -24.98
N HIS A 109 5.40 -8.15 -24.97
CA HIS A 109 6.72 -7.70 -24.55
C HIS A 109 6.72 -7.08 -23.15
N ILE A 110 6.04 -7.71 -22.19
CA ILE A 110 5.96 -7.23 -20.79
C ILE A 110 7.30 -7.25 -20.05
N ALA A 111 8.26 -8.01 -20.55
CA ALA A 111 9.58 -8.19 -19.96
C ALA A 111 10.65 -8.19 -21.06
N ASP A 112 11.85 -7.70 -20.74
CA ASP A 112 12.96 -7.61 -21.70
C ASP A 112 13.68 -8.96 -21.91
N SER A 113 13.49 -9.91 -20.99
CA SER A 113 14.09 -11.24 -21.03
C SER A 113 13.26 -12.25 -20.26
N ARG A 114 13.58 -13.54 -20.42
CA ARG A 114 12.93 -14.61 -19.66
C ARG A 114 13.15 -14.48 -18.15
N ASN A 115 14.39 -14.15 -17.73
CA ASN A 115 14.70 -13.93 -16.31
C ASN A 115 13.91 -12.76 -15.72
N ASP A 116 13.68 -11.71 -16.51
CA ASP A 116 12.85 -10.58 -16.08
C ASP A 116 11.37 -10.99 -15.96
N TYR A 117 10.88 -11.82 -16.88
CA TYR A 117 9.51 -12.34 -16.79
C TYR A 117 9.32 -13.27 -15.58
N ASP A 118 10.32 -14.10 -15.28
CA ASP A 118 10.35 -14.95 -14.08
C ASP A 118 10.34 -14.09 -12.80
N ARG A 119 11.07 -12.96 -12.78
CA ARG A 119 11.06 -12.00 -11.66
C ARG A 119 9.68 -11.38 -11.45
N ILE A 120 8.98 -11.01 -12.52
CA ILE A 120 7.58 -10.54 -12.46
C ILE A 120 6.67 -11.65 -11.93
N GLY A 121 6.84 -12.90 -12.39
CA GLY A 121 6.12 -14.06 -11.89
C GLY A 121 6.31 -14.29 -10.39
N LEU A 122 7.55 -14.20 -9.91
CA LEU A 122 7.87 -14.31 -8.49
C LEU A 122 7.23 -13.18 -7.67
N ALA A 123 7.23 -11.94 -8.17
CA ALA A 123 6.56 -10.82 -7.52
C ALA A 123 5.04 -11.09 -7.36
N ARG A 124 4.40 -11.68 -8.37
CA ARG A 124 2.98 -12.08 -8.30
C ARG A 124 2.72 -13.16 -7.26
N VAL A 125 3.56 -14.20 -7.22
CA VAL A 125 3.49 -15.23 -6.16
C VAL A 125 3.61 -14.60 -4.78
N LYS A 126 4.59 -13.70 -4.59
CA LYS A 126 4.76 -12.96 -3.33
C LYS A 126 3.55 -12.09 -3.00
N SER A 127 2.92 -11.45 -3.98
CA SER A 127 1.72 -10.65 -3.77
C SER A 127 0.53 -11.50 -3.30
N HIS A 128 0.35 -12.72 -3.85
CA HIS A 128 -0.64 -13.66 -3.31
C HIS A 128 -0.32 -14.03 -1.86
N GLY A 129 0.96 -14.30 -1.53
CA GLY A 129 1.38 -14.52 -0.15
C GLY A 129 1.10 -13.34 0.78
N ALA A 130 1.28 -12.10 0.30
CA ALA A 130 1.05 -10.88 1.06
C ALA A 130 -0.43 -10.66 1.41
N ARG A 131 -1.33 -11.21 0.59
CA ARG A 131 -2.78 -11.07 0.75
C ARG A 131 -3.42 -12.19 1.55
N ALA A 132 -2.70 -13.30 1.75
CA ALA A 132 -3.28 -14.52 2.31
C ALA A 132 -3.57 -14.43 3.81
N LEU A 133 -2.78 -13.64 4.56
CA LEU A 133 -2.93 -13.48 5.99
C LEU A 133 -2.78 -12.01 6.38
N ARG A 134 -3.75 -11.53 7.13
CA ARG A 134 -3.83 -10.16 7.63
C ARG A 134 -4.09 -10.18 9.13
N VAL A 135 -3.53 -9.20 9.82
CA VAL A 135 -3.77 -8.95 11.24
C VAL A 135 -4.33 -7.55 11.37
N ASP A 136 -5.50 -7.41 11.95
CA ASP A 136 -6.10 -6.11 12.26
C ASP A 136 -6.19 -5.96 13.77
N GLY A 137 -6.04 -4.73 14.26
CA GLY A 137 -6.09 -4.49 15.69
C GLY A 137 -6.50 -3.08 16.06
N VAL A 138 -6.83 -2.95 17.34
CA VAL A 138 -7.11 -1.69 18.02
C VAL A 138 -6.13 -1.57 19.17
N SER A 139 -5.50 -0.41 19.34
CA SER A 139 -4.47 -0.22 20.35
C SER A 139 -4.47 1.19 20.94
N GLY A 140 -3.99 1.29 22.18
CA GLY A 140 -3.65 2.55 22.83
C GLY A 140 -2.20 2.97 22.62
N VAL A 141 -1.36 2.16 21.95
CA VAL A 141 0.09 2.43 21.80
C VAL A 141 0.34 3.61 20.90
N ARG A 142 0.91 4.67 21.46
CA ARG A 142 1.14 5.95 20.76
C ARG A 142 2.27 5.88 19.73
N ASP A 143 3.30 5.12 20.02
CA ASP A 143 4.53 5.08 19.21
C ASP A 143 4.53 3.97 18.14
N LEU A 144 3.35 3.43 17.77
CA LEU A 144 3.26 2.54 16.62
C LEU A 144 3.60 3.29 15.33
N ALA A 145 4.35 2.65 14.44
CA ALA A 145 4.74 3.22 13.17
C ALA A 145 4.61 2.22 12.02
N ILE A 146 4.15 2.72 10.88
CA ILE A 146 4.06 1.95 9.64
C ILE A 146 5.47 1.58 9.16
N GLY A 147 5.65 0.36 8.67
CA GLY A 147 6.94 -0.14 8.19
C GLY A 147 7.89 -0.59 9.30
N GLU A 148 7.39 -0.68 10.54
CA GLU A 148 8.11 -1.29 11.66
C GLU A 148 7.40 -2.57 12.13
N TRP A 149 8.15 -3.46 12.77
CA TRP A 149 7.58 -4.66 13.37
C TRP A 149 7.63 -4.61 14.91
N ILE A 150 6.59 -5.17 15.51
CA ILE A 150 6.43 -5.37 16.96
C ILE A 150 6.21 -6.84 17.26
N GLU A 151 6.40 -7.22 18.51
CA GLU A 151 6.02 -8.52 19.05
C GLU A 151 4.80 -8.34 19.95
N VAL A 152 3.75 -9.11 19.73
CA VAL A 152 2.50 -9.04 20.51
C VAL A 152 2.40 -10.29 21.38
N THR A 153 2.27 -10.09 22.70
CA THR A 153 2.09 -11.15 23.70
C THR A 153 0.66 -11.14 24.23
N GLY A 154 0.26 -12.17 24.99
CA GLY A 154 -1.07 -12.20 25.62
C GLY A 154 -2.24 -12.41 24.67
N TYR A 155 -1.98 -12.54 23.37
CA TYR A 155 -2.98 -12.88 22.37
C TYR A 155 -3.41 -14.34 22.50
N GLU A 156 -4.70 -14.57 22.76
CA GLU A 156 -5.33 -15.88 22.63
C GLU A 156 -5.98 -15.97 21.26
N ASP A 157 -5.42 -16.82 20.39
CA ASP A 157 -6.07 -17.17 19.13
C ASP A 157 -7.31 -18.04 19.41
N PHE A 158 -8.27 -18.05 18.49
CA PHE A 158 -9.47 -18.88 18.57
C PHE A 158 -9.12 -20.37 18.67
N ASP A 159 -7.97 -20.77 18.14
CA ASP A 159 -7.38 -22.09 18.36
C ASP A 159 -6.64 -22.10 19.72
N ARG A 160 -7.42 -22.31 20.79
CA ARG A 160 -7.11 -22.19 22.24
C ARG A 160 -5.87 -22.92 22.78
N SER A 161 -4.98 -23.42 21.94
CA SER A 161 -3.92 -24.34 22.32
C SER A 161 -2.51 -23.72 22.34
N ALA A 162 -2.33 -22.47 21.88
CA ALA A 162 -1.00 -21.87 21.93
C ALA A 162 -1.00 -20.34 22.13
N LYS A 163 -0.48 -19.92 23.29
CA LYS A 163 0.04 -18.57 23.49
C LYS A 163 1.32 -18.45 22.69
N HIS A 164 1.22 -18.01 21.44
CA HIS A 164 2.38 -17.75 20.61
C HIS A 164 2.68 -16.25 20.56
N ASP A 165 3.94 -15.89 20.76
CA ASP A 165 4.43 -14.54 20.50
C ASP A 165 4.24 -14.22 19.00
N LEU A 166 3.35 -13.28 18.68
CA LEU A 166 3.04 -12.92 17.31
C LEU A 166 3.86 -11.72 16.89
N ARG A 167 4.77 -11.92 15.94
CA ARG A 167 5.54 -10.82 15.34
C ARG A 167 4.83 -10.29 14.12
N ILE A 168 4.40 -9.04 14.17
CA ILE A 168 3.64 -8.38 13.11
C ILE A 168 4.35 -7.13 12.63
N THR A 169 4.21 -6.84 11.34
CA THR A 169 4.69 -5.61 10.70
C THR A 169 3.51 -4.73 10.38
N ILE A 170 3.51 -3.49 10.88
CA ILE A 170 2.42 -2.55 10.69
C ILE A 170 2.44 -2.02 9.26
N THR A 171 1.32 -2.14 8.55
CA THR A 171 1.14 -1.73 7.14
C THR A 171 0.17 -0.57 6.98
N SER A 172 -0.76 -0.40 7.92
CA SER A 172 -1.64 0.77 8.01
C SER A 172 -1.83 1.17 9.47
N LEU A 173 -1.99 2.46 9.72
CA LEU A 173 -2.22 3.00 11.04
C LEU A 173 -3.14 4.23 10.94
N HIS A 174 -4.21 4.22 11.73
CA HIS A 174 -5.16 5.31 11.81
C HIS A 174 -5.24 5.78 13.26
N HIS A 175 -4.81 7.01 13.51
CA HIS A 175 -4.80 7.59 14.84
C HIS A 175 -6.10 8.36 15.11
N ARG A 176 -6.61 8.21 16.33
CA ARG A 176 -7.71 9.00 16.88
C ARG A 176 -7.27 9.56 18.23
N ALA A 177 -7.29 10.87 18.34
CA ALA A 177 -6.92 11.56 19.57
C ALA A 177 -7.97 12.62 19.93
N GLN A 178 -8.18 12.82 21.22
CA GLN A 178 -9.00 13.88 21.77
C GLN A 178 -8.12 14.78 22.64
N ASN A 179 -8.17 16.08 22.36
CA ASN A 179 -7.49 17.07 23.18
C ASN A 179 -8.28 17.30 24.49
N ASN A 180 -7.57 17.61 25.57
CA ASN A 180 -8.16 18.03 26.83
C ASN A 180 -8.34 19.56 26.89
N LEU A 181 -8.95 20.15 25.86
CA LEU A 181 -9.26 21.57 25.86
C LEU A 181 -10.34 21.87 26.90
N SER A 182 -10.26 23.05 27.53
CA SER A 182 -11.39 23.60 28.30
C SER A 182 -12.62 23.70 27.40
N LYS A 183 -13.82 23.59 27.98
CA LYS A 183 -15.09 23.63 27.24
C LYS A 183 -15.16 24.79 26.23
N GLU A 184 -14.83 26.01 26.66
CA GLU A 184 -14.86 27.22 25.83
C GLU A 184 -13.93 27.11 24.60
N LEU A 185 -12.69 26.68 24.80
CA LEU A 185 -11.74 26.46 23.71
C LEU A 185 -12.16 25.33 22.76
N ASN A 186 -12.78 24.26 23.30
CA ASN A 186 -13.29 23.18 22.47
C ASN A 186 -14.44 23.65 21.57
N GLU A 187 -15.37 24.44 22.10
CA GLU A 187 -16.47 25.05 21.32
C GLU A 187 -15.92 25.98 20.23
N GLN A 188 -14.94 26.82 20.55
CA GLN A 188 -14.27 27.69 19.57
C GLN A 188 -13.55 26.90 18.48
N ALA A 189 -12.85 25.82 18.85
CA ALA A 189 -12.17 24.96 17.89
C ALA A 189 -13.16 24.26 16.94
N GLN A 190 -14.27 23.74 17.46
CA GLN A 190 -15.32 23.13 16.63
C GLN A 190 -15.96 24.14 15.67
N ALA A 191 -16.29 25.35 16.14
CA ALA A 191 -16.81 26.41 15.30
C ALA A 191 -15.83 26.80 14.17
N LEU A 192 -14.52 26.78 14.44
CA LEU A 192 -13.49 27.01 13.43
C LEU A 192 -13.44 25.89 12.39
N PHE A 193 -13.50 24.61 12.80
CA PHE A 193 -13.54 23.47 11.87
C PHE A 193 -14.77 23.55 10.96
N GLU A 194 -15.95 23.85 11.50
CA GLU A 194 -17.18 24.04 10.75
C GLU A 194 -17.06 25.20 9.74
N ALA A 195 -16.57 26.35 10.18
CA ALA A 195 -16.38 27.53 9.33
C ALA A 195 -15.38 27.28 8.20
N SER A 196 -14.31 26.52 8.49
CA SER A 196 -13.28 26.16 7.52
C SER A 196 -13.73 25.12 6.49
N ARG A 197 -14.93 24.51 6.67
CA ARG A 197 -15.43 23.39 5.87
C ARG A 197 -14.43 22.23 5.75
N TRP A 198 -13.60 22.06 6.77
CA TRP A 198 -12.62 20.99 6.80
C TRP A 198 -13.33 19.67 7.09
N SER A 199 -13.78 19.00 6.04
CA SER A 199 -14.35 17.66 6.13
C SER A 199 -13.23 16.63 6.17
N PHE A 200 -13.13 15.90 7.27
CA PHE A 200 -12.38 14.64 7.32
C PHE A 200 -13.35 13.49 7.01
N ASP A 201 -12.82 12.41 6.42
CA ASP A 201 -13.53 11.14 6.46
C ASP A 201 -13.80 10.76 7.92
N SER A 202 -15.02 10.32 8.21
CA SER A 202 -15.35 9.85 9.55
C SER A 202 -14.34 8.77 9.96
N PRO A 203 -13.60 8.95 11.07
CA PRO A 203 -12.70 7.92 11.54
C PRO A 203 -13.50 6.63 11.81
N PRO A 204 -12.88 5.45 11.67
CA PRO A 204 -13.53 4.20 12.04
C PRO A 204 -14.11 4.31 13.46
N VAL A 205 -15.30 3.74 13.65
CA VAL A 205 -16.06 3.83 14.91
C VAL A 205 -15.18 3.27 16.04
N SER A 206 -14.92 4.08 17.07
CA SER A 206 -14.32 3.59 18.32
C SER A 206 -15.20 2.46 18.86
N LEU A 207 -14.59 1.33 19.22
CA LEU A 207 -15.37 0.20 19.70
C LEU A 207 -16.12 0.61 20.98
N ASP A 208 -17.45 0.55 20.92
CA ASP A 208 -18.32 0.53 22.09
C ASP A 208 -18.13 -0.83 22.78
N THR A 209 -17.26 -0.87 23.78
CA THR A 209 -17.19 -2.02 24.69
C THR A 209 -17.98 -1.71 25.96
N PRO A 210 -18.52 -2.72 26.69
CA PRO A 210 -19.22 -2.50 27.96
C PRO A 210 -18.42 -1.67 28.97
N ASP A 211 -17.09 -1.75 28.92
CA ASP A 211 -16.17 -1.00 29.79
C ASP A 211 -15.74 0.37 29.20
N ARG A 212 -16.19 0.71 27.98
CA ARG A 212 -15.83 1.95 27.25
C ARG A 212 -16.98 2.43 26.33
N PRO A 213 -18.06 2.97 26.88
CA PRO A 213 -19.13 3.56 26.08
C PRO A 213 -18.69 4.83 25.34
N THR A 214 -19.20 5.01 24.13
CA THR A 214 -19.09 6.21 23.27
C THR A 214 -19.91 7.39 23.82
N VAL A 215 -20.77 7.14 24.81
CA VAL A 215 -21.62 8.12 25.50
C VAL A 215 -21.03 8.49 26.86
N TRP A 216 -21.03 9.80 27.14
CA TRP A 216 -20.50 10.46 28.33
C TRP A 216 -21.03 9.82 29.64
N GLY A 217 -20.12 9.31 30.45
CA GLY A 217 -20.33 8.71 31.78
C GLY A 217 -19.00 8.48 32.50
N ASP A 218 -19.02 7.98 33.74
CA ASP A 218 -17.88 7.90 34.67
C ASP A 218 -16.77 6.89 34.31
N SER A 219 -16.80 6.27 33.13
CA SER A 219 -15.65 5.49 32.62
C SER A 219 -14.58 6.46 32.08
N THR A 220 -13.34 6.33 32.53
CA THR A 220 -12.21 7.14 32.02
C THR A 220 -11.95 6.81 30.55
N GLN A 221 -12.55 7.58 29.65
CA GLN A 221 -12.43 7.41 28.21
C GLN A 221 -10.94 7.57 27.80
N SER A 222 -10.34 6.54 27.19
CA SER A 222 -8.99 6.68 26.64
C SER A 222 -9.00 7.76 25.56
N ARG A 223 -8.25 8.84 25.81
CA ARG A 223 -8.16 10.05 24.97
C ARG A 223 -7.38 9.82 23.67
N TYR A 224 -6.72 8.67 23.55
CA TYR A 224 -6.03 8.25 22.34
C TYR A 224 -6.34 6.79 22.04
N GLU A 225 -6.47 6.49 20.76
CA GLU A 225 -6.66 5.17 20.20
C GLU A 225 -6.09 5.15 18.78
N ASN A 226 -5.67 3.98 18.33
CA ASN A 226 -5.48 3.74 16.92
C ASN A 226 -6.10 2.42 16.49
N THR A 227 -6.40 2.35 15.21
CA THR A 227 -6.61 1.08 14.52
C THR A 227 -5.44 0.85 13.58
N PHE A 228 -5.01 -0.40 13.46
CA PHE A 228 -3.92 -0.76 12.59
C PHE A 228 -4.23 -2.01 11.78
N SER A 229 -3.57 -2.10 10.64
CA SER A 229 -3.47 -3.33 9.87
C SER A 229 -2.00 -3.72 9.78
N ALA A 230 -1.78 -5.02 9.78
CA ALA A 230 -0.46 -5.61 9.83
C ALA A 230 -0.45 -6.96 9.11
N VAL A 231 0.76 -7.46 8.87
CA VAL A 231 1.00 -8.81 8.38
C VAL A 231 2.02 -9.51 9.29
N PRO A 232 2.06 -10.85 9.33
CA PRO A 232 3.15 -11.55 10.00
C PRO A 232 4.50 -11.07 9.50
N ARG A 233 5.50 -10.94 10.37
CA ARG A 233 6.82 -10.37 10.02
C ARG A 233 7.49 -11.02 8.81
N MET A 234 7.35 -12.34 8.67
CA MET A 234 7.97 -13.10 7.58
C MET A 234 7.14 -13.10 6.29
N ALA A 235 5.93 -12.53 6.32
CA ALA A 235 5.09 -12.42 5.13
C ALA A 235 5.70 -11.44 4.13
N PRO A 236 5.63 -11.73 2.82
CA PRO A 236 6.05 -10.77 1.83
C PRO A 236 5.18 -9.51 1.88
N LEU A 237 5.79 -8.34 1.67
CA LEU A 237 5.10 -7.07 1.46
C LEU A 237 5.27 -6.68 0.00
N VAL A 238 4.43 -7.25 -0.87
CA VAL A 238 4.45 -6.97 -2.31
C VAL A 238 3.06 -6.52 -2.75
N PRO A 239 2.93 -5.34 -3.36
CA PRO A 239 1.64 -4.82 -3.78
C PRO A 239 0.98 -5.74 -4.80
N SER A 240 -0.35 -5.79 -4.80
CA SER A 240 -1.10 -6.36 -5.91
C SER A 240 -0.92 -5.50 -7.15
N TYR A 241 -0.83 -6.15 -8.30
CA TYR A 241 -0.80 -5.48 -9.59
C TYR A 241 -1.85 -6.10 -10.52
N ASP A 242 -2.82 -5.29 -10.91
CA ASP A 242 -3.84 -5.59 -11.91
C ASP A 242 -3.80 -4.53 -13.03
N PRO A 243 -3.26 -4.87 -14.22
CA PRO A 243 -3.19 -3.96 -15.36
C PRO A 243 -4.53 -3.35 -15.77
N SER A 244 -5.66 -3.95 -15.43
CA SER A 244 -6.99 -3.42 -15.80
C SER A 244 -7.43 -2.20 -14.98
N VAL A 245 -6.84 -2.02 -13.79
CA VAL A 245 -7.14 -0.92 -12.87
C VAL A 245 -5.92 -0.04 -12.59
N ASP A 246 -4.72 -0.61 -12.60
CA ASP A 246 -3.49 0.10 -12.23
C ASP A 246 -2.84 0.82 -13.42
N LEU A 247 -3.26 0.51 -14.65
CA LEU A 247 -2.83 1.23 -15.84
C LEU A 247 -3.95 2.13 -16.36
N PRO A 248 -3.61 3.33 -16.87
CA PRO A 248 -4.58 4.17 -17.53
C PRO A 248 -5.11 3.46 -18.78
N ARG A 249 -6.41 3.64 -19.06
CA ARG A 249 -7.00 3.17 -20.31
C ARG A 249 -6.42 3.97 -21.48
N THR A 250 -5.78 3.29 -22.40
CA THR A 250 -5.23 3.91 -23.62
C THR A 250 -6.19 3.73 -24.79
N TYR A 251 -6.46 4.82 -25.50
CA TYR A 251 -7.22 4.82 -26.75
C TYR A 251 -6.26 4.97 -27.93
N PRO A 252 -6.67 4.58 -29.15
CA PRO A 252 -5.89 4.91 -30.35
C PRO A 252 -5.57 6.41 -30.40
N VAL A 253 -4.30 6.76 -30.48
CA VAL A 253 -3.81 8.13 -30.58
C VAL A 253 -3.18 8.37 -31.94
N THR A 254 -3.45 9.52 -32.53
CA THR A 254 -2.75 9.97 -33.74
C THR A 254 -1.40 10.58 -33.33
N GLY A 255 -0.34 10.21 -34.03
CA GLY A 255 1.00 10.73 -33.80
C GLY A 255 1.65 11.17 -35.10
N ILE A 256 2.60 12.09 -35.00
CA ILE A 256 3.42 12.53 -36.14
C ILE A 256 4.68 11.67 -36.17
N VAL A 257 5.00 11.10 -37.34
CA VAL A 257 6.26 10.39 -37.59
C VAL A 257 7.39 11.41 -37.61
N VAL A 258 8.40 11.19 -36.79
CA VAL A 258 9.59 12.05 -36.71
C VAL A 258 10.81 11.30 -37.21
N THR A 259 11.83 12.04 -37.63
CA THR A 259 13.07 11.51 -38.21
C THR A 259 14.25 12.42 -37.80
N THR A 260 15.47 11.96 -38.00
CA THR A 260 16.69 12.76 -37.81
C THR A 260 16.74 13.92 -38.80
N GLU A 261 17.37 15.02 -38.40
CA GLU A 261 17.52 16.19 -39.26
C GLU A 261 18.28 15.81 -40.55
N GLY A 262 17.70 16.14 -41.71
CA GLY A 262 18.26 15.80 -43.03
C GLY A 262 17.85 14.44 -43.61
N ASP A 263 17.12 13.61 -42.87
CA ASP A 263 16.63 12.32 -43.36
C ASP A 263 15.12 12.34 -43.60
N ASP A 264 14.65 12.07 -44.82
CA ASP A 264 13.22 11.97 -45.11
C ASP A 264 12.57 10.67 -44.58
N VAL A 265 13.39 9.63 -44.30
CA VAL A 265 12.91 8.29 -43.93
C VAL A 265 13.75 7.69 -42.82
N TYR A 266 13.12 7.36 -41.70
CA TYR A 266 13.76 6.59 -40.62
C TYR A 266 13.99 5.13 -41.01
N ARG A 267 15.24 4.66 -40.95
CA ARG A 267 15.63 3.28 -41.29
C ARG A 267 16.03 2.49 -40.03
N GLY A 268 15.03 1.91 -39.34
CA GLY A 268 15.24 0.98 -38.23
C GLY A 268 15.36 -0.48 -38.67
N LYS A 269 16.01 -1.33 -37.86
CA LYS A 269 16.05 -2.80 -38.08
C LYS A 269 14.66 -3.44 -38.03
N GLN A 270 13.73 -2.82 -37.32
CA GLN A 270 12.32 -3.19 -37.26
C GLN A 270 11.50 -2.04 -37.85
N LYS A 271 10.36 -2.35 -38.50
CA LYS A 271 9.45 -1.36 -39.11
C LYS A 271 8.64 -0.59 -38.03
N ILE A 272 9.31 -0.10 -37.00
CA ILE A 272 8.75 0.72 -35.92
C ILE A 272 9.29 2.14 -36.12
N LEU A 273 8.39 3.06 -36.42
CA LEU A 273 8.72 4.47 -36.65
C LEU A 273 8.63 5.25 -35.32
N PRO A 274 9.61 6.10 -34.99
CA PRO A 274 9.49 6.99 -33.84
C PRO A 274 8.35 7.98 -34.07
N ARG A 275 7.54 8.20 -33.02
CA ARG A 275 6.35 9.06 -33.06
C ARG A 275 6.40 10.07 -31.94
N ARG A 276 5.99 11.30 -32.23
CA ARG A 276 5.70 12.33 -31.22
C ARG A 276 4.19 12.45 -31.06
N HIS A 277 3.73 12.42 -29.80
CA HIS A 277 2.31 12.61 -29.48
C HIS A 277 1.92 14.08 -29.63
N LEU A 278 0.76 14.33 -30.24
CA LEU A 278 0.12 15.63 -30.24
C LEU A 278 -0.59 15.82 -28.91
N SER A 279 -0.02 16.59 -27.98
CA SER A 279 -0.77 17.07 -26.83
C SER A 279 -1.75 18.14 -27.33
N ALA A 280 -3.06 17.89 -27.22
CA ALA A 280 -4.06 18.93 -27.44
C ALA A 280 -3.92 19.99 -26.34
N GLY A 281 -3.03 20.96 -26.56
CA GLY A 281 -3.09 22.22 -25.84
C GLY A 281 -4.37 22.91 -26.25
N VAL A 282 -5.26 23.17 -25.30
CA VAL A 282 -6.34 24.16 -25.45
C VAL A 282 -5.66 25.53 -25.52
N GLY A 283 -5.09 25.84 -26.68
CA GLY A 283 -4.54 27.14 -27.04
C GLY A 283 -5.57 27.84 -27.89
N ARG A 284 -6.19 28.88 -27.34
CA ARG A 284 -7.05 29.81 -28.07
C ARG A 284 -6.34 30.28 -29.35
N SER A 285 -7.08 30.20 -30.45
CA SER A 285 -6.88 30.92 -31.71
C SER A 285 -6.19 32.27 -31.53
N THR A 286 -5.04 32.45 -32.16
CA THR A 286 -4.67 33.71 -32.83
C THR A 286 -4.17 33.33 -34.20
N GLY A 287 -4.84 33.85 -35.23
CA GLY A 287 -4.48 33.60 -36.62
C GLY A 287 -3.18 34.28 -36.98
N ASP A 288 -2.46 33.69 -37.92
CA ASP A 288 -1.77 34.47 -38.92
C ASP A 288 -1.62 33.66 -40.21
N HIS A 289 -1.92 34.33 -41.32
CA HIS A 289 -1.85 33.83 -42.68
C HIS A 289 -0.39 33.60 -43.10
N ALA A 290 -0.11 32.46 -43.75
CA ALA A 290 1.04 32.35 -44.65
C ALA A 290 0.77 31.34 -45.79
N THR A 291 0.38 31.92 -46.92
CA THR A 291 0.60 31.61 -48.34
C THR A 291 1.11 30.21 -48.75
N VAL A 292 0.31 29.56 -49.60
CA VAL A 292 0.67 28.41 -50.43
C VAL A 292 1.59 28.87 -51.56
N GLY A 293 2.81 28.34 -51.61
CA GLY A 293 3.68 28.42 -52.77
C GLY A 293 3.52 27.15 -53.62
N HIS A 294 3.05 27.32 -54.84
CA HIS A 294 3.14 26.32 -55.90
C HIS A 294 4.57 26.30 -56.47
N GLU A 295 5.15 25.11 -56.58
CA GLU A 295 5.87 24.61 -57.76
C GLU A 295 5.90 23.08 -57.73
#